data_AF-A0A352KYP1-F1
#
_entry.id   AF-A0A352KYP1-F1
#
_cell.length_a   1.000
_cell.length_b   1.000
_cell.length_c   1.000
_cell.angle_alpha   90.00
_cell.angle_beta   90.00
_cell.angle_gamma   90.00
#
_symmetry.space_group_name_H-M   'P 1'
#
loop_
_entity.id
_entity.type
_entity.pdbx_description
1 polymer ?
#
loop_
_entity_poly.entity_id
_entity_poly.type
_entity_poly.pdbx_seq_one_letter_code
_entity_poly.pdbx_strand_id
1 'polypeptide(L)'
;MSAENTGQPSATARLSILSIDFDEVYQRHLGRHSQFGINVLHLIAVYGVYFSIFSVARSAVAAAFPQMTWSELTVLLFGLAVPWLAVLMWNVRTGALLLSVLSAILLSLAAAVWPLPFWLAIASLPAWHQLQQLSHRWYTEHRDMSRFAAGYPKGARLVIMLAVFELPILLQYFLAGDCSSRT
;
A
#
# COMPACT_ATOMS: atom_id res chain seq x y z
N MET A 1 8.71 49.95 -0.50
CA MET A 1 9.16 48.71 0.16
C MET A 1 8.20 47.60 -0.26
N SER A 2 8.53 46.88 -1.33
CA SER A 2 7.74 45.75 -1.80
C SER A 2 8.14 44.53 -1.00
N ALA A 3 7.21 43.96 -0.25
CA ALA A 3 7.41 42.70 0.44
C ALA A 3 7.53 41.58 -0.60
N GLU A 4 8.71 40.96 -0.68
CA GLU A 4 8.90 39.66 -1.33
C GLU A 4 8.00 38.65 -0.64
N ASN A 5 6.85 38.38 -1.26
CA ASN A 5 6.02 37.22 -0.98
C ASN A 5 6.79 36.00 -1.49
N THR A 6 7.78 35.55 -0.70
CA THR A 6 8.48 34.30 -0.92
C THR A 6 7.45 33.19 -0.81
N GLY A 7 6.91 32.78 -1.96
CA GLY A 7 6.00 31.66 -2.09
C GLY A 7 6.69 30.40 -1.60
N GLN A 8 6.59 30.13 -0.31
CA GLN A 8 6.93 28.83 0.24
C GLN A 8 6.01 27.83 -0.47
N PRO A 9 6.58 26.85 -1.20
CA PRO A 9 5.75 25.80 -1.78
C PRO A 9 4.97 25.15 -0.63
N SER A 10 3.65 25.07 -0.78
CA SER A 10 2.78 24.43 0.21
C SER A 10 3.34 23.05 0.55
N ALA A 11 3.20 22.58 1.80
CA ALA A 11 3.73 21.27 2.21
C ALA A 11 3.34 20.14 1.24
N THR A 12 2.16 20.23 0.63
CA THR A 12 1.64 19.37 -0.44
C THR A 12 2.51 19.32 -1.71
N ALA A 13 3.21 20.41 -2.04
CA ALA A 13 4.12 20.53 -3.17
C ALA A 13 5.45 19.77 -2.98
N ARG A 14 5.81 19.43 -1.73
CA ARG A 14 7.04 18.69 -1.41
C ARG A 14 6.86 17.17 -1.31
N LEU A 15 5.63 16.66 -1.30
CA LEU A 15 5.38 15.21 -1.26
C LEU A 15 5.74 14.59 -2.62
N SER A 16 6.90 13.92 -2.66
CA SER A 16 7.39 13.16 -3.81
C SER A 16 7.38 11.68 -3.48
N ILE A 17 6.76 10.86 -4.34
CA ILE A 17 6.73 9.39 -4.19
C ILE A 17 8.14 8.78 -4.28
N LEU A 18 9.05 9.45 -4.99
CA LEU A 18 10.41 8.98 -5.22
C LEU A 18 11.39 9.34 -4.10
N SER A 19 11.01 10.26 -3.21
CA SER A 19 11.87 10.77 -2.13
C SER A 19 11.01 10.97 -0.89
N ILE A 20 10.71 9.87 -0.21
CA ILE A 20 9.92 9.87 1.01
C ILE A 20 10.74 9.32 2.17
N ASP A 21 10.56 9.91 3.36
CA ASP A 21 11.08 9.34 4.60
C ASP A 21 10.12 8.22 5.05
N PHE A 22 10.47 6.98 4.73
CA PHE A 22 9.66 5.82 5.10
C PHE A 22 9.50 5.67 6.62
N ASP A 23 10.50 6.08 7.41
CA ASP A 23 10.41 6.02 8.86
C ASP A 23 9.39 7.04 9.38
N GLU A 24 9.35 8.24 8.81
CA GLU A 24 8.32 9.23 9.15
C GLU A 24 6.91 8.72 8.82
N VAL A 25 6.71 8.15 7.63
CA VAL A 25 5.40 7.61 7.21
C VAL A 25 5.02 6.40 8.06
N TYR A 26 5.98 5.55 8.41
CA TYR A 26 5.77 4.41 9.31
C TYR A 26 5.37 4.88 10.71
N GLN A 27 6.02 5.91 11.27
CA GLN A 27 5.62 6.48 12.56
C GLN A 27 4.23 7.12 12.51
N ARG A 28 3.90 7.80 11.40
CA ARG A 28 2.55 8.32 11.15
C ARG A 28 1.52 7.18 11.11
N HIS A 29 1.85 6.05 10.50
CA HIS A 29 0.99 4.86 10.49
C HIS A 29 0.76 4.33 11.90
N LEU A 30 1.82 4.11 12.68
CA LEU A 30 1.73 3.67 14.07
C LEU A 30 0.89 4.61 14.95
N GLY A 31 0.97 5.92 14.72
CA GLY A 31 0.15 6.89 15.47
C GLY A 31 -1.35 6.76 15.21
N ARG A 32 -1.76 6.30 14.01
CA ARG A 32 -3.17 6.08 13.65
C ARG A 32 -3.63 4.63 13.84
N HIS A 33 -2.70 3.70 13.76
CA HIS A 33 -2.91 2.25 13.69
C HIS A 33 -1.99 1.55 14.69
N SER A 34 -2.07 1.95 15.96
CA SER A 34 -1.27 1.36 17.03
C SER A 34 -1.76 -0.01 17.49
N GLN A 35 -2.98 -0.39 17.12
CA GLN A 35 -3.61 -1.63 17.60
C GLN A 35 -3.31 -2.79 16.66
N PHE A 36 -2.93 -3.95 17.18
CA PHE A 36 -2.64 -5.13 16.35
C PHE A 36 -3.81 -5.51 15.42
N GLY A 37 -5.04 -5.50 15.95
CA GLY A 37 -6.24 -5.89 15.20
C GLY A 37 -6.50 -5.03 13.96
N ILE A 38 -6.31 -3.71 14.05
CA ILE A 38 -6.52 -2.83 12.89
C ILE A 38 -5.46 -3.08 11.81
N ASN A 39 -4.22 -3.42 12.19
CA ASN A 39 -3.16 -3.75 11.24
C ASN A 39 -3.40 -5.09 10.53
N VAL A 40 -3.97 -6.08 11.23
CA VAL A 40 -4.37 -7.35 10.61
C VAL A 40 -5.48 -7.12 9.58
N LEU A 41 -6.53 -6.39 9.94
CA LEU A 41 -7.62 -6.10 9.01
C LEU A 41 -7.17 -5.23 7.84
N HIS A 42 -6.27 -4.27 8.07
CA HIS A 42 -5.62 -3.51 7.00
C HIS A 42 -4.83 -4.42 6.06
N LEU A 43 -4.01 -5.31 6.59
CA LEU A 43 -3.21 -6.23 5.77
C LEU A 43 -4.12 -7.10 4.89
N ILE A 44 -5.20 -7.66 5.45
CA ILE A 44 -6.18 -8.44 4.71
C ILE A 44 -6.83 -7.60 3.60
N ALA A 45 -7.28 -6.38 3.92
CA ALA A 45 -7.91 -5.50 2.94
C ALA A 45 -6.94 -5.12 1.82
N VAL A 46 -5.70 -4.76 2.14
CA VAL A 46 -4.65 -4.39 1.19
C VAL A 46 -4.32 -5.58 0.28
N TYR A 47 -4.05 -6.77 0.84
CA TYR A 47 -3.85 -7.98 0.03
C TYR A 47 -5.04 -8.30 -0.86
N GLY A 48 -6.26 -8.11 -0.35
CA GLY A 48 -7.49 -8.24 -1.11
C GLY A 48 -7.52 -7.30 -2.31
N VAL A 49 -7.21 -6.02 -2.12
CA VAL A 49 -7.13 -5.01 -3.19
C VAL A 49 -6.09 -5.42 -4.22
N TYR A 50 -4.87 -5.75 -3.81
CA TYR A 50 -3.83 -6.19 -4.74
C TYR A 50 -4.27 -7.43 -5.51
N PHE A 51 -4.78 -8.47 -4.84
CA PHE A 51 -5.25 -9.68 -5.49
C PHE A 51 -6.37 -9.40 -6.52
N SER A 52 -7.29 -8.50 -6.19
CA SER A 52 -8.33 -8.04 -7.13
C SER A 52 -7.74 -7.31 -8.34
N ILE A 53 -6.75 -6.42 -8.16
CA ILE A 53 -6.05 -5.74 -9.26
C ILE A 53 -5.33 -6.75 -10.16
N PHE A 54 -4.58 -7.67 -9.57
CA PHE A 54 -3.89 -8.74 -10.30
C PHE A 54 -4.86 -9.65 -11.05
N SER A 55 -6.03 -9.94 -10.47
CA SER A 55 -7.09 -10.71 -11.13
C SER A 55 -7.70 -9.97 -12.32
N VAL A 56 -7.92 -8.66 -12.20
CA VAL A 56 -8.37 -7.82 -13.33
C VAL A 56 -7.33 -7.84 -14.45
N ALA A 57 -6.04 -7.63 -14.12
CA ALA A 57 -4.96 -7.68 -15.08
C ALA A 57 -4.88 -9.07 -15.75
N ARG A 58 -5.02 -10.14 -14.96
CA ARG A 58 -5.08 -11.51 -15.46
C ARG A 58 -6.21 -11.71 -16.45
N SER A 59 -7.42 -11.21 -16.18
CA SER A 59 -8.55 -11.30 -17.11
C SER A 59 -8.25 -10.59 -18.43
N ALA A 60 -7.63 -9.41 -18.39
CA ALA A 60 -7.24 -8.68 -19.60
C ALA A 60 -6.18 -9.44 -20.43
N VAL A 61 -5.15 -9.98 -19.77
CA VAL A 61 -4.08 -10.75 -20.43
C VAL A 61 -4.62 -12.05 -21.01
N ALA A 62 -5.45 -12.79 -20.25
CA ALA A 62 -6.04 -14.04 -20.73
C ALA A 62 -7.01 -13.83 -21.90
N ALA A 63 -7.67 -12.67 -21.98
CA ALA A 63 -8.50 -12.31 -23.13
C ALA A 63 -7.66 -12.02 -24.38
N ALA A 64 -6.49 -11.39 -24.22
CA ALA A 64 -5.58 -11.09 -25.32
C ALA A 64 -4.73 -12.31 -25.76
N PHE A 65 -4.36 -13.18 -24.82
CA PHE A 65 -3.45 -14.30 -25.01
C PHE A 65 -3.99 -15.58 -24.36
N PRO A 66 -5.01 -16.23 -24.94
CA PRO A 66 -5.72 -17.36 -24.31
C PRO A 66 -4.88 -18.63 -24.19
N GLN A 67 -3.78 -18.75 -24.94
CA GLN A 67 -2.89 -19.92 -24.94
C GLN A 67 -1.78 -19.86 -23.88
N MET A 68 -1.69 -18.75 -23.12
CA MET A 68 -0.66 -18.62 -22.09
C MET A 68 -0.85 -19.64 -20.97
N THR A 69 0.24 -20.27 -20.58
CA THR A 69 0.31 -21.13 -19.40
C THR A 69 0.26 -20.30 -18.12
N TRP A 70 -0.08 -20.94 -16.99
CA TRP A 70 -0.14 -20.26 -15.69
C TRP A 70 1.22 -19.72 -15.24
N SER A 71 2.34 -20.34 -15.64
CA SER A 71 3.69 -19.89 -15.31
C SER A 71 4.07 -18.62 -16.09
N GLU A 72 3.81 -18.58 -17.41
CA GLU A 72 4.02 -17.39 -18.25
C GLU A 72 3.18 -16.21 -17.75
N LEU A 73 1.92 -16.49 -17.42
CA LEU A 73 1.00 -15.51 -16.85
C LEU A 73 1.52 -14.99 -15.50
N THR A 74 2.04 -15.86 -14.63
CA THR A 74 2.64 -15.46 -13.35
C THR A 74 3.81 -14.50 -13.56
N VAL A 75 4.72 -14.80 -14.49
CA VAL A 75 5.89 -13.95 -14.80
C VAL A 75 5.44 -12.59 -15.35
N LEU A 76 4.47 -12.59 -16.26
CA LEU A 76 3.93 -11.36 -16.83
C LEU A 76 3.25 -10.48 -15.78
N LEU A 77 2.43 -11.09 -14.92
CA LEU A 77 1.77 -10.39 -13.82
C LEU A 77 2.79 -9.83 -12.82
N PHE A 78 3.81 -10.60 -12.46
CA PHE A 78 4.90 -10.10 -11.62
C PHE A 78 5.63 -8.92 -12.28
N GLY A 79 5.80 -8.96 -13.61
CA GLY A 79 6.33 -7.84 -14.40
C GLY A 79 5.58 -6.53 -14.18
N LEU A 80 4.25 -6.58 -13.95
CA LEU A 80 3.44 -5.39 -13.65
C LEU A 80 3.77 -4.77 -12.29
N ALA A 81 4.30 -5.56 -11.34
CA ALA A 81 4.71 -5.07 -10.03
C ALA A 81 6.10 -4.42 -10.04
N VAL A 82 6.92 -4.66 -11.07
CA VAL A 82 8.31 -4.19 -11.14
C VAL A 82 8.43 -2.67 -10.99
N PRO A 83 7.62 -1.83 -11.66
CA PRO A 83 7.69 -0.37 -11.46
C PRO A 83 7.42 0.04 -10.00
N TRP A 84 6.48 -0.62 -9.33
CA TRP A 84 6.19 -0.37 -7.93
C TRP A 84 7.34 -0.82 -7.02
N LEU A 85 7.87 -2.02 -7.23
CA LEU A 85 9.04 -2.53 -6.49
C LEU A 85 10.27 -1.65 -6.66
N ALA A 86 10.47 -1.10 -7.87
CA ALA A 86 11.51 -0.13 -8.13
C ALA A 86 11.32 1.07 -7.19
N VAL A 87 10.16 1.72 -7.18
CA VAL A 87 9.86 2.85 -6.26
C VAL A 87 10.17 2.49 -4.79
N LEU A 88 9.79 1.29 -4.35
CA LEU A 88 10.06 0.85 -2.97
C LEU A 88 11.55 0.68 -2.67
N MET A 89 12.33 0.20 -3.63
CA MET A 89 13.76 -0.08 -3.45
C MET A 89 14.56 1.12 -2.95
N TRP A 90 14.19 2.34 -3.34
CA TRP A 90 14.88 3.56 -2.92
C TRP A 90 14.38 4.15 -1.59
N ASN A 91 13.23 3.72 -1.10
CA ASN A 91 12.54 4.39 0.00
C ASN A 91 12.34 3.49 1.22
N VAL A 92 12.26 2.17 1.05
CA VAL A 92 11.80 1.24 2.09
C VAL A 92 12.96 0.45 2.71
N ARG A 93 12.82 0.09 4.00
CA ARG A 93 13.75 -0.80 4.71
C ARG A 93 13.86 -2.16 4.02
N THR A 94 15.06 -2.74 3.98
CA THR A 94 15.35 -4.00 3.28
C THR A 94 14.41 -5.14 3.65
N GLY A 95 14.06 -5.30 4.93
CA GLY A 95 13.13 -6.35 5.38
C GLY A 95 11.73 -6.20 4.78
N ALA A 96 11.18 -4.98 4.80
CA ALA A 96 9.88 -4.68 4.20
C ALA A 96 9.92 -4.76 2.67
N LEU A 97 11.04 -4.41 2.03
CA LEU A 97 11.25 -4.59 0.60
C LEU A 97 11.22 -6.07 0.21
N LEU A 98 11.98 -6.93 0.92
CA LEU A 98 12.02 -8.38 0.65
C LEU A 98 10.63 -9.02 0.83
N LEU A 99 9.90 -8.63 1.88
CA LEU A 99 8.53 -9.09 2.06
C LEU A 99 7.61 -8.57 0.95
N SER A 100 7.79 -7.34 0.48
CA SER A 100 7.00 -6.79 -0.64
C SER A 100 7.27 -7.54 -1.96
N VAL A 101 8.52 -7.93 -2.21
CA VAL A 101 8.88 -8.79 -3.35
C VAL A 101 8.20 -10.15 -3.23
N LEU A 102 8.27 -10.78 -2.05
CA LEU A 102 7.60 -12.06 -1.80
C LEU A 102 6.08 -11.94 -1.99
N SER A 103 5.46 -10.88 -1.46
CA SER A 103 4.04 -10.59 -1.65
C SER A 103 3.70 -10.48 -3.13
N ALA A 104 4.48 -9.74 -3.92
CA ALA A 104 4.26 -9.60 -5.35
C ALA A 104 4.33 -10.95 -6.09
N ILE A 105 5.30 -11.82 -5.75
CA ILE A 105 5.40 -13.17 -6.30
C ILE A 105 4.16 -13.99 -5.95
N LEU A 106 3.78 -14.03 -4.67
CA LEU A 106 2.65 -14.81 -4.20
C LEU A 106 1.32 -14.33 -4.78
N LEU A 107 1.10 -13.02 -4.89
CA LEU A 107 -0.09 -12.43 -5.50
C LEU A 107 -0.18 -12.72 -7.00
N SER A 108 0.95 -12.63 -7.70
CA SER A 108 1.02 -12.95 -9.14
C SER A 108 0.68 -14.42 -9.39
N LEU A 109 1.26 -15.32 -8.59
CA LEU A 109 0.99 -16.75 -8.65
C LEU A 109 -0.47 -17.06 -8.30
N ALA A 110 -0.97 -16.49 -7.21
CA ALA A 110 -2.35 -16.68 -6.78
C ALA A 110 -3.33 -16.25 -7.87
N ALA A 111 -3.12 -15.08 -8.49
CA ALA A 111 -4.01 -14.59 -9.56
C ALA A 111 -3.93 -15.42 -10.84
N ALA A 112 -2.77 -16.02 -11.13
CA ALA A 112 -2.60 -16.92 -12.27
C ALA A 112 -3.30 -18.26 -12.06
N VAL A 113 -3.22 -18.84 -10.86
CA VAL A 113 -3.76 -20.19 -10.54
C VAL A 113 -5.23 -20.16 -10.11
N TRP A 114 -5.63 -19.16 -9.34
CA TRP A 114 -7.01 -18.97 -8.87
C TRP A 114 -7.65 -17.75 -9.53
N PRO A 115 -8.15 -17.88 -10.77
CA PRO A 115 -8.75 -16.76 -11.47
C PRO A 115 -10.06 -16.35 -10.81
N LEU A 116 -10.14 -15.12 -10.32
CA LEU A 116 -11.43 -14.50 -10.03
C LEU A 116 -12.11 -14.11 -11.34
N PRO A 117 -13.44 -14.33 -11.47
CA PRO A 117 -14.22 -13.71 -12.54
C PRO A 117 -14.02 -12.20 -12.55
N PHE A 118 -13.89 -11.60 -13.73
CA PHE A 118 -13.61 -10.16 -13.88
C PHE A 118 -14.56 -9.26 -13.09
N TRP A 119 -15.87 -9.54 -13.16
CA TRP A 119 -16.89 -8.79 -12.43
C TRP A 119 -16.72 -8.90 -10.91
N LEU A 120 -16.32 -10.08 -10.42
CA LEU A 120 -16.08 -10.30 -9.00
C LEU A 120 -14.82 -9.57 -8.55
N ALA A 121 -13.75 -9.63 -9.34
CA ALA A 121 -12.52 -8.89 -9.07
C ALA A 121 -12.77 -7.37 -8.98
N ILE A 122 -13.59 -6.80 -9.87
CA ILE A 122 -14.01 -5.39 -9.80
C ILE A 122 -14.86 -5.13 -8.57
N ALA A 123 -15.87 -5.96 -8.29
CA ALA A 123 -16.75 -5.79 -7.14
C ALA A 123 -16.02 -5.95 -5.79
N SER A 124 -14.93 -6.71 -5.76
CA SER A 124 -14.10 -6.89 -4.57
C SER A 124 -13.33 -5.62 -4.19
N LEU A 125 -12.92 -4.77 -5.13
CA LEU A 125 -12.20 -3.52 -4.83
C LEU A 125 -12.94 -2.61 -3.83
N PRO A 126 -14.21 -2.20 -4.08
CA PRO A 126 -14.96 -1.43 -3.10
C PRO A 126 -15.26 -2.23 -1.83
N ALA A 127 -15.42 -3.55 -1.91
CA ALA A 127 -15.65 -4.38 -0.72
C ALA A 127 -14.45 -4.35 0.25
N TRP A 128 -13.22 -4.48 -0.27
CA TRP A 128 -12.00 -4.36 0.53
C TRP A 128 -11.82 -2.95 1.11
N HIS A 129 -12.14 -1.92 0.33
CA HIS A 129 -12.15 -0.55 0.83
C HIS A 129 -13.18 -0.36 1.96
N GLN A 130 -14.37 -0.96 1.87
CA GLN A 130 -15.35 -0.92 2.94
C GLN A 130 -14.88 -1.69 4.19
N LEU A 131 -14.19 -2.82 4.02
CA LEU A 131 -13.57 -3.54 5.13
C LEU A 131 -12.54 -2.67 5.86
N GLN A 132 -11.71 -1.94 5.10
CA GLN A 132 -10.77 -0.97 5.65
C GLN A 132 -11.47 0.18 6.39
N GLN A 133 -12.56 0.72 5.84
CA GLN A 133 -13.38 1.73 6.53
C GLN A 133 -14.01 1.20 7.82
N LEU A 134 -14.47 -0.05 7.80
CA LEU A 134 -15.08 -0.71 8.95
C LEU A 134 -14.06 -0.96 10.07
N SER A 135 -12.82 -1.33 9.72
CA SER A 135 -11.75 -1.52 10.70
C SER A 135 -11.48 -0.22 11.46
N HIS A 136 -11.43 0.93 10.79
CA HIS A 136 -11.28 2.24 11.46
C HIS A 136 -12.46 2.61 12.38
N ARG A 137 -13.66 2.08 12.13
CA ARG A 137 -14.83 2.32 13.00
C ARG A 137 -14.80 1.45 14.26
N TRP A 138 -14.26 0.24 14.15
CA TRP A 138 -14.10 -0.67 15.29
C TRP A 138 -12.91 -0.30 16.17
N TYR A 139 -11.84 0.21 15.57
CA TYR A 139 -10.60 0.58 16.24
C TYR A 139 -10.42 2.10 16.21
N THR A 140 -10.92 2.77 17.24
CA THR A 140 -10.96 4.24 17.35
C THR A 140 -9.76 4.85 18.09
N GLU A 141 -8.84 4.02 18.58
CA GLU A 141 -7.68 4.50 19.32
C GLU A 141 -6.70 5.21 18.37
N HIS A 142 -6.40 6.47 18.68
CA HIS A 142 -5.47 7.30 17.93
C HIS A 142 -4.54 8.01 18.91
N ARG A 143 -3.24 8.03 18.62
CA ARG A 143 -2.27 8.85 19.36
C ARG A 143 -2.27 10.28 18.82
N ASP A 144 -1.63 11.20 19.54
CA ASP A 144 -1.49 12.57 19.05
C ASP A 144 -0.71 12.61 17.72
N MET A 145 -1.36 13.16 16.69
CA MET A 145 -0.85 13.27 15.33
C MET A 145 -0.47 14.70 14.96
N SER A 146 -0.49 15.64 15.92
CA SER A 146 -0.18 17.06 15.74
C SER A 146 1.14 17.29 14.99
N ARG A 147 2.17 16.49 15.32
CA ARG A 147 3.48 16.50 14.66
C ARG A 147 3.42 16.25 13.15
N PHE A 148 2.49 15.42 12.67
CA PHE A 148 2.38 15.03 11.26
C PHE A 148 1.39 15.90 10.47
N ALA A 149 0.58 16.71 11.14
CA ALA A 149 -0.48 17.50 10.52
C ALA A 149 0.05 18.53 9.52
N ALA A 150 1.22 19.11 9.80
CA ALA A 150 1.85 20.11 8.94
C ALA A 150 2.53 19.50 7.69
N GLY A 151 3.07 18.28 7.80
CA GLY A 151 3.80 17.61 6.71
C GLY A 151 2.90 16.84 5.73
N TYR A 152 1.74 16.34 6.19
CA TYR A 152 0.86 15.47 5.41
C TYR A 152 -0.57 16.03 5.31
N PRO A 153 -0.77 17.15 4.57
CA PRO A 153 -2.10 17.70 4.38
C PRO A 153 -3.02 16.70 3.68
N LYS A 154 -4.29 16.66 4.09
CA LYS A 154 -5.30 15.78 3.48
C LYS A 154 -5.47 16.16 2.00
N GLY A 155 -5.39 15.17 1.11
CA GLY A 155 -5.57 15.37 -0.33
C GLY A 155 -5.15 14.15 -1.16
N ALA A 156 -5.36 14.23 -2.48
CA ALA A 156 -5.12 13.12 -3.40
C ALA A 156 -3.66 12.62 -3.40
N ARG A 157 -2.68 13.52 -3.26
CA ARG A 157 -1.26 13.14 -3.20
C ARG A 157 -0.94 12.24 -2.02
N LEU A 158 -1.49 12.57 -0.85
CA LEU A 158 -1.34 11.75 0.35
C LEU A 158 -1.99 10.37 0.16
N VAL A 159 -3.15 10.30 -0.50
CA VAL A 159 -3.83 9.03 -0.78
C VAL A 159 -2.97 8.15 -1.70
N ILE A 160 -2.43 8.71 -2.79
CA ILE A 160 -1.58 7.96 -3.73
C ILE A 160 -0.30 7.48 -3.03
N MET A 161 0.33 8.36 -2.25
CA MET A 161 1.52 8.04 -1.49
C MET A 161 1.26 6.90 -0.50
N LEU A 162 0.17 6.99 0.26
CA LEU A 162 -0.21 5.91 1.18
C LEU A 162 -0.50 4.63 0.40
N ALA A 163 -1.24 4.66 -0.70
CA ALA A 163 -1.52 3.46 -1.51
C ALA A 163 -0.23 2.76 -2.00
N VAL A 164 0.83 3.51 -2.33
CA VAL A 164 2.13 2.94 -2.74
C VAL A 164 2.88 2.30 -1.55
N PHE A 165 2.86 2.96 -0.38
CA PHE A 165 3.68 2.58 0.77
C PHE A 165 2.92 1.78 1.85
N GLU A 166 1.61 1.60 1.74
CA GLU A 166 0.78 0.98 2.77
C GLU A 166 1.14 -0.49 3.00
N LEU A 167 1.32 -1.27 1.93
CA LEU A 167 1.76 -2.66 2.05
C LEU A 167 3.13 -2.78 2.74
N PRO A 168 4.22 -2.11 2.30
CA PRO A 168 5.50 -2.21 2.99
C PRO A 168 5.47 -1.68 4.43
N ILE A 169 4.63 -0.68 4.74
CA ILE A 169 4.42 -0.20 6.12
C ILE A 169 3.82 -1.32 6.99
N LEU A 170 2.76 -1.98 6.51
CA LEU A 170 2.12 -3.07 7.25
C LEU A 170 3.08 -4.26 7.40
N LEU A 171 3.82 -4.62 6.35
CA LEU A 171 4.83 -5.67 6.42
C LEU A 171 5.94 -5.32 7.43
N GLN A 172 6.38 -4.06 7.48
CA GLN A 172 7.34 -3.60 8.48
C GLN A 172 6.78 -3.69 9.90
N TYR A 173 5.49 -3.39 10.09
CA TYR A 173 4.81 -3.53 11.38
C TYR A 173 4.87 -4.97 11.90
N PHE A 174 4.51 -5.95 11.05
CA PHE A 174 4.56 -7.36 11.42
C PHE A 174 5.98 -7.90 11.57
N LEU A 175 6.96 -7.35 10.83
CA LEU A 175 8.36 -7.76 10.92
C LEU A 175 9.04 -7.24 12.20
N ALA A 176 8.82 -5.97 12.56
CA ALA A 176 9.45 -5.37 13.73
C ALA A 176 8.69 -5.65 15.04
N GLY A 177 7.39 -5.96 14.96
CA GLY A 177 6.50 -6.04 16.11
C GLY A 177 6.29 -4.66 16.77
N ASP A 178 5.21 -4.53 17.54
CA ASP A 178 5.04 -3.39 18.45
C ASP A 178 6.07 -3.47 19.58
N CYS A 179 7.29 -2.97 19.34
CA CYS A 179 8.29 -2.70 20.38
C CYS A 179 7.86 -1.53 21.32
N SER A 180 6.56 -1.34 21.55
CA SER A 180 6.04 -0.46 22.61
C SER A 180 5.51 -1.23 23.84
N SER A 181 5.63 -2.56 23.87
CA SER A 181 5.32 -3.39 25.04
C SER A 181 6.55 -3.76 25.90
N ARG A 182 7.72 -3.16 25.66
CA ARG A 182 8.93 -3.36 26.47
C ARG A 182 9.53 -2.04 26.94
N THR A 183 8.84 -1.36 27.84
CA THR A 183 9.41 -0.52 28.91
C THR A 183 8.38 -0.39 30.01
#